data_AF-A0A2M9C9D8-F1
#
_entry.id   AF-A0A2M9C9D8-F1
#
_cell.length_a   1.000
_cell.length_b   1.000
_cell.length_c   1.000
_cell.angle_alpha   90.00
_cell.angle_beta   90.00
_cell.angle_gamma   90.00
#
_symmetry.space_group_name_H-M   'P 1'
#
loop_
_entity.id
_entity.type
_entity.pdbx_description
1 polymer ?
#
loop_
_entity_poly.entity_id
_entity_poly.type
_entity_poly.pdbx_seq_one_letter_code
_entity_poly.pdbx_strand_id
1 'polypeptide(L)'
;MRLNKIHQDLKELYKGKEKLNTIVGVEFSHQEEAKLYTKILQVGQWYVAPFSFETYDSYAIKLSPNKKILESPVYLRSRWDHSLFSNNLANFLPMRQLKMLDTSDFVQYILDDWQLLEELSLPLRQYTNSLDSLEFLKEYLHNDDKLKYLENPSEFYTKIYLDFWNHYYDTPEQKKYVELMNLMIKDNSYLPEFEINNYGIWNTRACNAIGQRAYNLIDIETEKKENQFWHSFIQSHGFDPVEFDFGFIPYTTSSNFQLDTIISKFNPELSYFSKMKNHPLYEVGQILSKNKNTYDGDAHIKAAKAIDEELNDPLMAWDALVSAGYWGGVNFGQPNMNAWKAAIDLSEKHGWTEINEVLIDQLEFYNHYKDKI
;
A
#
# COMPACT_ATOMS: atom_id res chain seq x y z
N MET A 1 22.14 -12.60 -9.88
CA MET A 1 21.38 -11.52 -10.55
C MET A 1 20.88 -10.57 -9.48
N ARG A 2 20.78 -9.26 -9.76
CA ARG A 2 20.27 -8.28 -8.77
C ARG A 2 18.75 -8.44 -8.59
N LEU A 3 18.22 -8.24 -7.38
CA LEU A 3 16.76 -8.28 -7.11
C LEU A 3 16.07 -7.05 -7.71
N ASN A 4 16.42 -5.87 -7.22
CA ASN A 4 16.13 -4.58 -7.82
C ASN A 4 17.20 -3.58 -7.35
N LYS A 5 17.30 -2.45 -8.05
CA LYS A 5 18.33 -1.44 -7.77
C LYS A 5 18.29 -0.93 -6.33
N ILE A 6 17.12 -0.53 -5.83
CA ILE A 6 16.98 0.07 -4.50
C ILE A 6 17.44 -0.90 -3.42
N HIS A 7 16.98 -2.15 -3.46
CA HIS A 7 17.40 -3.17 -2.52
C HIS A 7 18.92 -3.36 -2.52
N GLN A 8 19.55 -3.41 -3.71
CA GLN A 8 21.01 -3.58 -3.80
C GLN A 8 21.77 -2.36 -3.28
N ASP A 9 21.31 -1.15 -3.63
CA ASP A 9 21.93 0.08 -3.17
C ASP A 9 21.87 0.15 -1.63
N LEU A 10 20.70 -0.11 -1.03
CA LEU A 10 20.56 -0.16 0.43
C LEU A 10 21.39 -1.29 1.06
N LYS A 11 21.41 -2.48 0.46
CA LYS A 11 22.21 -3.60 0.96
C LYS A 11 23.70 -3.27 1.01
N GLU A 12 24.24 -2.63 -0.01
CA GLU A 12 25.66 -2.25 -0.04
C GLU A 12 25.96 -1.09 0.92
N LEU A 13 25.07 -0.08 1.02
CA LEU A 13 25.20 1.02 1.99
C LEU A 13 25.31 0.54 3.45
N TYR A 14 24.67 -0.60 3.76
CA TYR A 14 24.57 -1.15 5.11
C TYR A 14 25.45 -2.38 5.35
N LYS A 15 26.30 -2.74 4.39
CA LYS A 15 27.17 -3.90 4.47
C LYS A 15 28.17 -3.78 5.62
N GLY A 16 28.19 -4.78 6.50
CA GLY A 16 29.09 -4.81 7.66
C GLY A 16 28.70 -3.85 8.79
N LYS A 17 27.53 -3.19 8.72
CA LYS A 17 27.00 -2.40 9.82
C LYS A 17 26.33 -3.32 10.85
N GLU A 18 27.00 -3.50 11.99
CA GLU A 18 26.45 -4.26 13.12
C GLU A 18 25.30 -3.50 13.80
N LYS A 19 24.45 -4.22 14.54
CA LYS A 19 23.32 -3.68 15.33
C LYS A 19 22.24 -2.93 14.54
N LEU A 20 22.27 -2.95 13.20
CA LEU A 20 21.29 -2.27 12.36
C LEU A 20 19.84 -2.66 12.71
N ASN A 21 19.57 -3.96 12.81
CA ASN A 21 18.24 -4.46 13.14
C ASN A 21 17.80 -4.01 14.55
N THR A 22 18.70 -4.04 15.53
CA THR A 22 18.38 -3.66 16.92
C THR A 22 18.09 -2.16 17.06
N ILE A 23 18.87 -1.30 16.38
CA ILE A 23 18.77 0.16 16.51
C ILE A 23 17.74 0.75 15.54
N VAL A 24 17.81 0.34 14.27
CA VAL A 24 16.99 0.91 13.19
C VAL A 24 15.70 0.11 12.98
N GLY A 25 15.63 -1.13 13.48
CA GLY A 25 14.46 -2.00 13.33
C GLY A 25 14.36 -2.66 11.94
N VAL A 26 15.41 -2.64 11.13
CA VAL A 26 15.33 -3.08 9.73
C VAL A 26 16.54 -3.92 9.33
N GLU A 27 16.33 -4.85 8.39
CA GLU A 27 17.38 -5.68 7.81
C GLU A 27 17.32 -5.62 6.27
N PHE A 28 18.39 -5.08 5.67
CA PHE A 28 18.52 -4.95 4.21
C PHE A 28 19.26 -6.13 3.56
N SER A 29 19.65 -7.15 4.34
CA SER A 29 20.35 -8.33 3.83
C SER A 29 19.76 -9.57 4.46
N HIS A 30 19.10 -10.42 3.67
CA HIS A 30 18.48 -11.66 4.15
C HIS A 30 19.05 -12.87 3.42
N GLN A 31 19.33 -13.97 4.13
CA GLN A 31 19.94 -15.17 3.53
C GLN A 31 19.08 -15.78 2.42
N GLU A 32 17.75 -15.69 2.55
CA GLU A 32 16.77 -16.20 1.57
C GLU A 32 16.17 -15.10 0.68
N GLU A 33 16.80 -13.92 0.51
CA GLU A 33 16.21 -12.78 -0.21
C GLU A 33 15.71 -13.14 -1.62
N ALA A 34 16.47 -13.93 -2.39
CA ALA A 34 16.08 -14.34 -3.74
C ALA A 34 14.82 -15.23 -3.73
N LYS A 35 14.67 -16.07 -2.72
CA LYS A 35 13.51 -16.94 -2.52
C LYS A 35 12.29 -16.17 -2.08
N LEU A 36 12.44 -15.28 -1.11
CA LEU A 36 11.37 -14.39 -0.67
C LEU A 36 10.86 -13.54 -1.83
N TYR A 37 11.78 -12.96 -2.60
CA TYR A 37 11.41 -12.13 -3.74
C TYR A 37 10.77 -12.92 -4.88
N THR A 38 11.28 -14.11 -5.20
CA THR A 38 10.66 -15.00 -6.19
C THR A 38 9.23 -15.34 -5.77
N LYS A 39 8.98 -15.64 -4.49
CA LYS A 39 7.64 -15.90 -3.96
C LYS A 39 6.72 -14.69 -4.10
N ILE A 40 7.19 -13.48 -3.82
CA ILE A 40 6.43 -12.23 -4.00
C ILE A 40 5.99 -12.08 -5.46
N LEU A 41 6.92 -12.22 -6.40
CA LEU A 41 6.61 -12.10 -7.83
C LEU A 41 5.74 -13.27 -8.33
N GLN A 42 5.95 -14.47 -7.81
CA GLN A 42 5.14 -15.66 -8.11
C GLN A 42 3.68 -15.47 -7.70
N VAL A 43 3.38 -14.70 -6.66
CA VAL A 43 2.01 -14.39 -6.27
C VAL A 43 1.45 -13.15 -6.96
N GLY A 44 2.03 -12.73 -8.09
CA GLY A 44 1.50 -11.65 -8.91
C GLY A 44 1.73 -10.24 -8.35
N GLN A 45 2.55 -10.08 -7.31
CA GLN A 45 2.86 -8.79 -6.68
C GLN A 45 4.03 -8.07 -7.37
N TRP A 46 4.02 -8.04 -8.70
CA TRP A 46 5.01 -7.32 -9.51
C TRP A 46 4.87 -5.79 -9.40
N TYR A 47 3.74 -5.30 -8.88
CA TYR A 47 3.42 -3.88 -8.75
C TYR A 47 4.05 -3.20 -7.51
N VAL A 48 4.97 -3.89 -6.82
CA VAL A 48 5.77 -3.35 -5.72
C VAL A 48 7.24 -3.68 -5.90
N ALA A 49 8.14 -2.84 -5.38
CA ALA A 49 9.58 -3.07 -5.33
C ALA A 49 10.04 -3.30 -3.88
N PRO A 50 10.18 -4.56 -3.42
CA PRO A 50 10.66 -4.88 -2.08
C PRO A 50 12.10 -4.43 -1.88
N PHE A 51 12.41 -3.81 -0.75
CA PHE A 51 13.77 -3.34 -0.44
C PHE A 51 14.31 -3.85 0.90
N SER A 52 13.44 -4.33 1.79
CA SER A 52 13.79 -4.92 3.08
C SER A 52 12.97 -6.19 3.30
N PHE A 53 13.61 -7.25 3.78
CA PHE A 53 13.01 -8.57 3.97
C PHE A 53 13.14 -8.98 5.45
N GLU A 54 12.01 -9.10 6.13
CA GLU A 54 11.92 -9.71 7.46
C GLU A 54 11.43 -11.17 7.31
N THR A 55 11.46 -11.95 8.40
CA THR A 55 11.09 -13.38 8.38
C THR A 55 9.69 -13.64 7.80
N TYR A 56 8.73 -12.75 8.07
CA TYR A 56 7.32 -12.91 7.68
C TYR A 56 6.80 -11.78 6.78
N ASP A 57 7.40 -10.59 6.88
CA ASP A 57 6.97 -9.38 6.21
C ASP A 57 8.08 -8.80 5.33
N SER A 58 7.71 -7.87 4.46
CA SER A 58 8.69 -7.10 3.69
C SER A 58 8.22 -5.67 3.50
N TYR A 59 9.14 -4.73 3.52
CA TYR A 59 8.85 -3.36 3.10
C TYR A 59 9.12 -3.21 1.62
N ALA A 60 8.17 -2.61 0.92
CA ALA A 60 8.23 -2.44 -0.51
C ALA A 60 7.73 -1.05 -0.93
N ILE A 61 8.32 -0.50 -1.98
CA ILE A 61 7.83 0.73 -2.60
C ILE A 61 6.72 0.35 -3.58
N LYS A 62 5.56 1.00 -3.49
CA LYS A 62 4.50 0.84 -4.49
C LYS A 62 4.93 1.48 -5.80
N LEU A 63 4.88 0.73 -6.90
CA LEU A 63 5.12 1.30 -8.22
C LEU A 63 3.94 2.21 -8.57
N SER A 64 4.17 3.52 -8.51
CA SER A 64 3.11 4.54 -8.62
C SER A 64 3.30 5.36 -9.89
N PRO A 65 2.45 5.19 -10.92
CA PRO A 65 2.56 5.93 -12.17
C PRO A 65 2.71 7.45 -11.96
N ASN A 66 3.45 8.11 -12.85
CA ASN A 66 3.78 9.54 -12.79
C ASN A 66 4.54 10.01 -11.53
N LYS A 67 5.08 9.09 -10.71
CA LYS A 67 5.97 9.43 -9.59
C LYS A 67 7.34 8.82 -9.78
N LYS A 68 8.36 9.49 -9.27
CA LYS A 68 9.66 8.86 -9.07
C LYS A 68 9.52 7.77 -8.02
N ILE A 69 10.35 6.73 -8.15
CA ILE A 69 10.36 5.61 -7.22
C ILE A 69 10.61 6.08 -5.78
N LEU A 70 11.58 6.97 -5.58
CA LEU A 70 11.92 7.45 -4.22
C LEU A 70 10.81 8.31 -3.59
N GLU A 71 9.94 8.91 -4.39
CA GLU A 71 8.78 9.71 -3.97
C GLU A 71 7.51 8.85 -3.80
N SER A 72 7.58 7.57 -4.18
CA SER A 72 6.45 6.65 -4.10
C SER A 72 6.29 6.08 -2.69
N PRO A 73 5.04 5.83 -2.26
CA PRO A 73 4.76 5.35 -0.91
C PRO A 73 5.39 3.98 -0.62
N VAL A 74 5.80 3.80 0.62
CA VAL A 74 6.28 2.53 1.15
C VAL A 74 5.12 1.81 1.81
N TYR A 75 5.02 0.53 1.53
CA TYR A 75 4.03 -0.38 2.05
C TYR A 75 4.70 -1.49 2.86
N LEU A 76 4.04 -1.90 3.94
CA LEU A 76 4.31 -3.14 4.63
C LEU A 76 3.49 -4.24 3.96
N ARG A 77 4.17 -5.27 3.48
CA ARG A 77 3.52 -6.45 2.87
C ARG A 77 3.30 -7.52 3.92
N SER A 78 2.06 -8.03 4.00
CA SER A 78 1.69 -9.25 4.73
C SER A 78 1.06 -10.26 3.77
N ARG A 79 1.80 -11.33 3.45
CA ARG A 79 1.39 -12.43 2.56
C ARG A 79 0.86 -11.98 1.19
N TRP A 80 -0.42 -11.62 1.08
CA TRP A 80 -1.12 -11.25 -0.15
C TRP A 80 -1.41 -9.75 -0.28
N ASP A 81 -1.46 -9.04 0.84
CA ASP A 81 -1.98 -7.68 0.91
C ASP A 81 -0.92 -6.72 1.49
N HIS A 82 -1.13 -5.43 1.26
CA HIS A 82 -0.19 -4.37 1.59
C HIS A 82 -0.90 -3.27 2.39
N SER A 83 -0.26 -2.77 3.44
CA SER A 83 -0.74 -1.61 4.19
C SER A 83 0.26 -0.45 4.10
N LEU A 84 -0.25 0.77 3.91
CA LEU A 84 0.57 1.96 3.77
C LEU A 84 1.40 2.17 5.05
N PHE A 85 2.71 2.30 4.88
CA PHE A 85 3.66 2.40 5.98
C PHE A 85 4.27 3.81 6.10
N SER A 86 4.71 4.38 4.98
CA SER A 86 5.17 5.78 4.91
C SER A 86 4.82 6.38 3.55
N ASN A 87 4.75 7.71 3.47
CA ASN A 87 4.44 8.43 2.24
C ASN A 87 5.52 8.32 1.17
N ASN A 88 6.78 8.04 1.55
CA ASN A 88 7.90 7.82 0.65
C ASN A 88 9.08 7.13 1.37
N LEU A 89 10.17 6.84 0.64
CA LEU A 89 11.36 6.19 1.21
C LEU A 89 12.14 7.09 2.17
N ALA A 90 12.14 8.41 1.96
CA ALA A 90 12.82 9.38 2.85
C ALA A 90 12.26 9.34 4.28
N ASN A 91 10.95 9.14 4.40
CA ASN A 91 10.24 9.08 5.67
C ASN A 91 10.09 7.65 6.22
N PHE A 92 10.70 6.65 5.56
CA PHE A 92 10.63 5.26 6.02
C PHE A 92 11.23 5.08 7.42
N LEU A 93 12.44 5.62 7.67
CA LEU A 93 13.11 5.46 8.96
C LEU A 93 12.37 6.10 10.13
N PRO A 94 11.96 7.39 10.09
CA PRO A 94 11.21 7.96 11.20
C PRO A 94 9.89 7.21 11.46
N MET A 95 9.21 6.74 10.41
CA MET A 95 8.01 5.89 10.58
C MET A 95 8.35 4.49 11.13
N ARG A 96 9.53 3.95 10.83
CA ARG A 96 10.01 2.69 11.41
C ARG A 96 10.32 2.81 12.89
N GLN A 97 10.93 3.92 13.28
CA GLN A 97 11.19 4.27 14.68
C GLN A 97 9.88 4.51 15.43
N LEU A 98 8.92 5.22 14.84
CA LEU A 98 7.57 5.38 15.39
C LEU A 98 6.93 4.02 15.72
N LYS A 99 7.04 3.02 14.84
CA LYS A 99 6.53 1.65 15.12
C LYS A 99 7.19 1.01 16.35
N MET A 100 8.42 1.37 16.70
CA MET A 100 9.10 0.89 17.92
C MET A 100 8.66 1.66 19.17
N LEU A 101 8.11 2.87 19.03
CA LEU A 101 7.56 3.67 20.13
C LEU A 101 6.15 3.23 20.57
N ASP A 102 5.65 2.11 20.08
CA ASP A 102 4.40 1.50 20.54
C ASP A 102 4.52 0.88 21.96
N THR A 103 5.74 0.87 22.50
CA THR A 103 6.09 0.32 23.82
C THR A 103 7.05 1.27 24.56
N SER A 104 6.85 1.47 25.87
CA SER A 104 7.56 2.48 26.66
C SER A 104 9.06 2.21 26.79
N ASP A 105 9.47 0.94 26.81
CA ASP A 105 10.86 0.52 27.00
C ASP A 105 11.78 1.00 25.86
N PHE A 106 11.21 1.18 24.65
CA PHE A 106 11.98 1.59 23.48
C PHE A 106 12.26 3.10 23.43
N VAL A 107 11.54 3.92 24.20
CA VAL A 107 11.76 5.37 24.26
C VAL A 107 13.15 5.65 24.81
N GLN A 108 13.46 5.09 25.99
CA GLN A 108 14.77 5.25 26.62
C GLN A 108 15.87 4.61 25.78
N TYR A 109 15.58 3.47 25.15
CA TYR A 109 16.52 2.80 24.26
C TYR A 109 16.96 3.69 23.08
N ILE A 110 16.01 4.36 22.41
CA ILE A 110 16.31 5.27 21.29
C ILE A 110 17.10 6.50 21.78
N LEU A 111 16.76 7.03 22.96
CA LEU A 111 17.47 8.18 23.54
C LEU A 111 18.92 7.84 23.92
N ASP A 112 19.13 6.70 24.58
CA ASP A 112 20.46 6.24 25.00
C ASP A 112 21.39 5.97 23.80
N ASP A 113 20.83 5.41 22.72
CA ASP A 113 21.55 5.08 21.49
C ASP A 113 21.37 6.12 20.37
N TRP A 114 20.95 7.36 20.68
CA TRP A 114 20.61 8.37 19.66
C TRP A 114 21.74 8.65 18.66
N GLN A 115 22.98 8.78 19.14
CA GLN A 115 24.14 9.02 18.28
C GLN A 115 24.39 7.85 17.33
N LEU A 116 24.17 6.61 17.80
CA LEU A 116 24.30 5.42 16.98
C LEU A 116 23.16 5.35 15.95
N LEU A 117 21.93 5.74 16.33
CA LEU A 117 20.82 5.87 15.39
C LEU A 117 21.13 6.92 14.30
N GLU A 118 21.67 8.09 14.66
CA GLU A 118 22.06 9.13 13.70
C GLU A 118 23.12 8.62 12.71
N GLU A 119 24.14 7.92 13.21
CA GLU A 119 25.21 7.32 12.39
C GLU A 119 24.65 6.25 11.44
N LEU A 120 23.88 5.30 11.97
CA LEU A 120 23.31 4.20 11.18
C LEU A 120 22.27 4.71 10.19
N SER A 121 21.55 5.80 10.49
CA SER A 121 20.55 6.36 9.57
C SER A 121 21.15 7.25 8.50
N LEU A 122 22.38 7.73 8.66
CA LEU A 122 23.02 8.69 7.74
C LEU A 122 23.10 8.17 6.29
N PRO A 123 23.49 6.92 5.99
CA PRO A 123 23.57 6.43 4.61
C PRO A 123 22.23 6.48 3.88
N LEU A 124 21.12 6.06 4.52
CA LEU A 124 19.81 6.16 3.90
C LEU A 124 19.41 7.61 3.68
N ARG A 125 19.58 8.48 4.69
CA ARG A 125 19.25 9.91 4.57
C ARG A 125 20.03 10.62 3.46
N GLN A 126 21.28 10.23 3.24
CA GLN A 126 22.06 10.72 2.10
C GLN A 126 21.51 10.17 0.78
N TYR A 127 21.18 8.88 0.72
CA TYR A 127 20.61 8.23 -0.45
C TYR A 127 19.27 8.83 -0.88
N THR A 128 18.41 9.20 0.08
CA THR A 128 17.10 9.81 -0.15
C THR A 128 17.12 11.34 -0.17
N ASN A 129 18.29 11.97 0.00
CA ASN A 129 18.45 13.42 0.14
C ASN A 129 17.53 14.04 1.22
N SER A 130 17.45 13.40 2.38
CA SER A 130 16.59 13.77 3.51
C SER A 130 17.39 13.80 4.82
N LEU A 131 18.42 14.64 4.86
CA LEU A 131 19.34 14.73 6.01
C LEU A 131 18.65 15.17 7.30
N ASP A 132 17.52 15.85 7.22
CA ASP A 132 16.71 16.33 8.34
C ASP A 132 15.59 15.35 8.75
N SER A 133 15.45 14.18 8.12
CA SER A 133 14.28 13.31 8.35
C SER A 133 14.17 12.70 9.76
N LEU A 134 15.16 12.87 10.63
CA LEU A 134 15.10 12.47 12.04
C LEU A 134 14.92 13.65 13.00
N GLU A 135 14.99 14.90 12.53
CA GLU A 135 14.91 16.07 13.42
C GLU A 135 13.58 16.11 14.17
N PHE A 136 12.47 15.81 13.50
CA PHE A 136 11.17 15.76 14.18
C PHE A 136 11.08 14.63 15.20
N LEU A 137 11.66 13.46 14.93
CA LEU A 137 11.74 12.39 15.94
C LEU A 137 12.56 12.86 17.16
N LYS A 138 13.69 13.53 16.93
CA LYS A 138 14.55 14.08 17.98
C LYS A 138 13.80 15.08 18.84
N GLU A 139 13.16 16.07 18.21
CA GLU A 139 12.36 17.09 18.87
C GLU A 139 11.21 16.45 19.66
N TYR A 140 10.54 15.45 19.09
CA TYR A 140 9.42 14.76 19.72
C TYR A 140 9.86 14.02 20.99
N LEU A 141 11.01 13.34 20.97
CA LEU A 141 11.54 12.60 22.12
C LEU A 141 12.11 13.51 23.22
N HIS A 142 12.52 14.74 22.90
CA HIS A 142 13.04 15.71 23.89
C HIS A 142 11.99 16.71 24.37
N ASN A 143 10.72 16.52 24.01
CA ASN A 143 9.64 17.41 24.40
C ASN A 143 8.86 16.82 25.58
N ASP A 144 8.98 17.44 26.76
CA ASP A 144 8.30 17.03 28.00
C ASP A 144 6.77 16.86 27.82
N ASP A 145 6.15 17.73 27.03
CA ASP A 145 4.72 17.67 26.72
C ASP A 145 4.35 16.50 25.81
N LYS A 146 5.29 15.97 25.02
CA LYS A 146 5.08 14.80 24.17
C LYS A 146 5.45 13.50 24.88
N LEU A 147 6.44 13.54 25.78
CA LEU A 147 6.88 12.39 26.58
C LEU A 147 5.74 11.77 27.38
N LYS A 148 4.82 12.58 27.92
CA LYS A 148 3.62 12.06 28.62
C LYS A 148 2.75 11.11 27.78
N TYR A 149 2.76 11.25 26.45
CA TYR A 149 2.05 10.33 25.55
C TYR A 149 2.82 9.02 25.32
N LEU A 150 4.15 9.06 25.48
CA LEU A 150 5.04 7.91 25.35
C LEU A 150 5.16 7.09 26.66
N GLU A 151 4.70 7.62 27.79
CA GLU A 151 4.57 6.87 29.05
C GLU A 151 3.45 5.80 28.99
N ASN A 152 2.40 6.06 28.22
CA ASN A 152 1.33 5.09 27.95
C ASN A 152 1.01 5.02 26.44
N PRO A 153 1.93 4.46 25.63
CA PRO A 153 1.78 4.47 24.18
C PRO A 153 0.52 3.71 23.76
N SER A 154 0.13 2.65 24.47
CA SER A 154 -1.09 1.89 24.16
C SER A 154 -2.37 2.73 24.08
N GLU A 155 -2.47 3.79 24.88
CA GLU A 155 -3.62 4.70 24.90
C GLU A 155 -3.48 5.83 23.86
N PHE A 156 -2.26 6.33 23.65
CA PHE A 156 -2.03 7.54 22.86
C PHE A 156 -1.42 7.29 21.48
N TYR A 157 -1.11 6.05 21.10
CA TYR A 157 -0.35 5.75 19.88
C TYR A 157 -1.01 6.30 18.61
N THR A 158 -2.35 6.28 18.52
CA THR A 158 -3.07 6.91 17.40
C THR A 158 -2.76 8.41 17.28
N LYS A 159 -2.67 9.13 18.39
CA LYS A 159 -2.31 10.56 18.39
C LYS A 159 -0.87 10.75 17.94
N ILE A 160 0.06 9.96 18.48
CA ILE A 160 1.48 10.02 18.11
C ILE A 160 1.66 9.72 16.62
N TYR A 161 0.97 8.70 16.12
CA TYR A 161 0.93 8.32 14.72
C TYR A 161 0.45 9.48 13.83
N LEU A 162 -0.64 10.14 14.21
CA LEU A 162 -1.16 11.30 13.48
C LEU A 162 -0.21 12.51 13.54
N ASP A 163 0.45 12.76 14.67
CA ASP A 163 1.46 13.83 14.77
C ASP A 163 2.60 13.61 13.76
N PHE A 164 3.08 12.37 13.62
CA PHE A 164 4.10 12.00 12.62
C PHE A 164 3.60 12.16 11.19
N TRP A 165 2.41 11.64 10.86
CA TRP A 165 1.85 11.79 9.52
C TRP A 165 1.57 13.24 9.13
N ASN A 166 1.06 14.04 10.07
CA ASN A 166 0.83 15.46 9.84
C ASN A 166 2.14 16.24 9.71
N HIS A 167 3.25 15.78 10.27
CA HIS A 167 4.56 16.38 10.04
C HIS A 167 5.16 15.97 8.68
N TYR A 168 5.28 14.67 8.43
CA TYR A 168 5.98 14.13 7.25
C TYR A 168 5.15 14.17 5.95
N TYR A 169 3.84 14.39 6.05
CA TYR A 169 2.92 14.48 4.94
C TYR A 169 1.84 15.55 5.17
N ASP A 170 2.25 16.78 5.51
CA ASP A 170 1.36 17.94 5.68
C ASP A 170 0.76 18.40 4.34
N THR A 171 -0.28 17.71 3.89
CA THR A 171 -0.97 17.98 2.64
C THR A 171 -2.45 18.24 2.87
N PRO A 172 -3.15 18.99 1.99
CA PRO A 172 -4.61 19.09 2.03
C PRO A 172 -5.29 17.72 1.99
N GLU A 173 -4.74 16.78 1.23
CA GLU A 173 -5.20 15.40 1.09
C GLU A 173 -5.14 14.63 2.42
N GLN A 174 -4.04 14.76 3.16
CA GLN A 174 -3.89 14.19 4.51
C GLN A 174 -4.97 14.72 5.46
N LYS A 175 -5.17 16.04 5.48
CA LYS A 175 -6.16 16.69 6.36
C LYS A 175 -7.58 16.19 6.07
N LYS A 176 -7.94 16.08 4.78
CA LYS A 176 -9.22 15.51 4.34
C LYS A 176 -9.39 14.05 4.74
N TYR A 177 -8.35 13.23 4.59
CA TYR A 177 -8.38 11.84 5.04
C TYR A 177 -8.57 11.76 6.56
N VAL A 178 -7.84 12.58 7.32
CA VAL A 178 -7.95 12.60 8.78
C VAL A 178 -9.34 13.02 9.25
N GLU A 179 -9.92 14.04 8.61
CA GLU A 179 -11.30 14.47 8.87
C GLU A 179 -12.31 13.37 8.58
N LEU A 180 -12.21 12.71 7.42
CA LEU A 180 -13.08 11.60 7.03
C LEU A 180 -13.07 10.48 8.08
N MET A 181 -11.89 10.00 8.46
CA MET A 181 -11.78 8.88 9.41
C MET A 181 -12.28 9.29 10.81
N ASN A 182 -11.99 10.51 11.27
CA ASN A 182 -12.52 11.01 12.54
C ASN A 182 -14.06 11.04 12.56
N LEU A 183 -14.70 11.47 11.47
CA LEU A 183 -16.16 11.47 11.36
C LEU A 183 -16.71 10.03 11.43
N MET A 184 -16.10 9.09 10.70
CA MET A 184 -16.48 7.68 10.72
C MET A 184 -16.27 7.00 12.08
N ILE A 185 -15.21 7.33 12.81
CA ILE A 185 -14.94 6.79 14.14
C ILE A 185 -15.96 7.35 15.15
N LYS A 186 -16.23 8.66 15.08
CA LYS A 186 -17.12 9.34 16.03
C LYS A 186 -18.59 8.94 15.85
N ASP A 187 -19.02 8.74 14.61
CA ASP A 187 -20.41 8.45 14.29
C ASP A 187 -20.51 7.20 13.41
N ASN A 188 -21.05 6.13 14.00
CA ASN A 188 -21.20 4.87 13.30
C ASN A 188 -22.22 4.90 12.15
N SER A 189 -23.07 5.93 12.09
CA SER A 189 -24.03 6.17 11.02
C SER A 189 -23.50 7.09 9.92
N TYR A 190 -22.33 7.71 10.12
CA TYR A 190 -21.77 8.64 9.15
C TYR A 190 -21.34 7.92 7.87
N LEU A 191 -21.95 8.32 6.76
CA LEU A 191 -21.54 8.00 5.40
C LEU A 191 -21.38 9.32 4.65
N PRO A 192 -20.20 9.65 4.09
CA PRO A 192 -20.06 10.87 3.32
C PRO A 192 -20.98 10.83 2.10
N GLU A 193 -21.55 11.99 1.77
CA GLU A 193 -22.20 12.16 0.47
C GLU A 193 -21.19 11.86 -0.63
N PHE A 194 -21.68 11.28 -1.73
CA PHE A 194 -20.79 10.83 -2.79
C PHE A 194 -20.18 12.01 -3.53
N GLU A 195 -18.89 12.24 -3.30
CA GLU A 195 -18.05 13.18 -4.03
C GLU A 195 -16.73 12.49 -4.39
N ILE A 196 -16.25 12.74 -5.62
CA ILE A 196 -14.92 12.28 -6.03
C ILE A 196 -13.89 13.17 -5.32
N ASN A 197 -13.53 12.75 -4.11
CA ASN A 197 -12.53 13.41 -3.30
C ASN A 197 -11.15 12.79 -3.55
N ASN A 198 -10.14 13.66 -3.66
CA ASN A 198 -8.75 13.25 -3.67
C ASN A 198 -8.19 13.25 -2.23
N TYR A 199 -7.88 12.07 -1.73
CA TYR A 199 -7.18 11.78 -0.47
C TYR A 199 -5.69 11.46 -0.70
N GLY A 200 -5.17 11.68 -1.91
CA GLY A 200 -3.75 11.49 -2.24
C GLY A 200 -3.33 10.03 -2.10
N ILE A 201 -2.24 9.77 -1.38
CA ILE A 201 -1.77 8.40 -1.12
C ILE A 201 -2.77 7.55 -0.31
N TRP A 202 -3.78 8.18 0.33
CA TRP A 202 -4.82 7.49 1.10
C TRP A 202 -6.04 7.12 0.27
N ASN A 203 -6.09 7.41 -1.03
CA ASN A 203 -7.28 7.17 -1.88
C ASN A 203 -7.82 5.75 -1.73
N THR A 204 -6.97 4.74 -1.87
CA THR A 204 -7.39 3.35 -1.74
C THR A 204 -8.00 3.05 -0.38
N ARG A 205 -7.32 3.44 0.71
CA ARG A 205 -7.83 3.23 2.07
C ARG A 205 -9.14 3.97 2.32
N ALA A 206 -9.24 5.24 1.91
CA ALA A 206 -10.42 6.06 2.07
C ALA A 206 -11.62 5.48 1.32
N CYS A 207 -11.44 5.11 0.04
CA CYS A 207 -12.49 4.47 -0.76
C CYS A 207 -12.92 3.13 -0.15
N ASN A 208 -11.99 2.30 0.32
CA ASN A 208 -12.31 1.03 0.98
C ASN A 208 -13.07 1.24 2.29
N ALA A 209 -12.67 2.21 3.10
CA ALA A 209 -13.40 2.59 4.31
C ALA A 209 -14.82 3.09 3.99
N ILE A 210 -14.97 3.97 3.00
CA ILE A 210 -16.29 4.46 2.56
C ILE A 210 -17.18 3.30 2.07
N GLY A 211 -16.64 2.40 1.24
CA GLY A 211 -17.35 1.22 0.75
C GLY A 211 -17.78 0.28 1.88
N GLN A 212 -16.88 0.02 2.83
CA GLN A 212 -17.18 -0.83 3.99
C GLN A 212 -18.21 -0.20 4.93
N ARG A 213 -18.15 1.13 5.13
CA ARG A 213 -19.16 1.88 5.88
C ARG A 213 -20.52 1.79 5.21
N ALA A 214 -20.59 1.97 3.89
CA ALA A 214 -21.85 1.87 3.13
C ALA A 214 -22.50 0.49 3.26
N TYR A 215 -21.70 -0.57 3.39
CA TYR A 215 -22.21 -1.91 3.61
C TYR A 215 -22.83 -2.09 4.99
N ASN A 216 -22.16 -1.60 6.03
CA ASN A 216 -22.62 -1.75 7.42
C ASN A 216 -23.92 -1.00 7.72
N LEU A 217 -24.29 -0.03 6.87
CA LEU A 217 -25.50 0.78 7.04
C LEU A 217 -26.67 0.17 6.27
N ILE A 218 -27.61 -0.46 6.98
CA ILE A 218 -28.72 -1.20 6.37
C ILE A 218 -29.77 -0.23 5.78
N ASP A 219 -30.09 0.87 6.47
CA ASP A 219 -31.24 1.73 6.18
C ASP A 219 -31.02 2.84 5.14
N ILE A 220 -29.84 2.88 4.49
CA ILE A 220 -29.55 3.87 3.45
C ILE A 220 -30.11 3.42 2.10
N GLU A 221 -30.62 4.36 1.31
CA GLU A 221 -31.07 4.15 -0.06
C GLU A 221 -30.03 3.43 -0.91
N THR A 222 -30.47 2.41 -1.65
CA THR A 222 -29.62 1.58 -2.52
C THR A 222 -28.74 2.40 -3.47
N GLU A 223 -29.30 3.44 -4.09
CA GLU A 223 -28.60 4.30 -5.05
C GLU A 223 -27.41 5.02 -4.43
N LYS A 224 -27.51 5.46 -3.17
CA LYS A 224 -26.37 6.09 -2.48
C LYS A 224 -25.23 5.08 -2.41
N LYS A 225 -25.49 3.89 -1.86
CA LYS A 225 -24.49 2.82 -1.64
C LYS A 225 -23.78 2.37 -2.92
N GLU A 226 -24.47 2.38 -4.06
CA GLU A 226 -23.90 1.97 -5.34
C GLU A 226 -22.62 2.74 -5.68
N ASN A 227 -22.62 4.07 -5.52
CA ASN A 227 -21.46 4.86 -5.85
C ASN A 227 -20.28 4.58 -4.89
N GLN A 228 -20.55 4.40 -3.60
CA GLN A 228 -19.50 4.07 -2.63
C GLN A 228 -18.90 2.68 -2.89
N PHE A 229 -19.75 1.68 -3.15
CA PHE A 229 -19.30 0.33 -3.50
C PHE A 229 -18.48 0.33 -4.78
N TRP A 230 -18.95 1.06 -5.80
CA TRP A 230 -18.24 1.17 -7.07
C TRP A 230 -16.85 1.80 -6.88
N HIS A 231 -16.76 2.88 -6.11
CA HIS A 231 -15.48 3.56 -5.88
C HIS A 231 -14.49 2.75 -5.06
N SER A 232 -14.94 1.89 -4.14
CA SER A 232 -14.06 0.90 -3.51
C SER A 232 -13.65 -0.21 -4.48
N PHE A 233 -14.58 -0.71 -5.31
CA PHE A 233 -14.31 -1.78 -6.27
C PHE A 233 -13.27 -1.42 -7.33
N ILE A 234 -13.23 -0.18 -7.81
CA ILE A 234 -12.29 0.23 -8.86
C ILE A 234 -10.89 0.57 -8.34
N GLN A 235 -10.63 0.48 -7.04
CA GLN A 235 -9.29 0.67 -6.48
C GLN A 235 -8.39 -0.54 -6.80
N SER A 236 -7.07 -0.30 -6.82
CA SER A 236 -6.07 -1.37 -6.82
C SER A 236 -6.34 -2.40 -5.70
N HIS A 237 -6.62 -3.65 -6.05
CA HIS A 237 -6.81 -4.72 -5.07
C HIS A 237 -5.47 -5.15 -4.45
N GLY A 238 -5.52 -5.62 -3.20
CA GLY A 238 -4.32 -6.00 -2.44
C GLY A 238 -3.62 -4.85 -1.72
N PHE A 239 -4.25 -3.67 -1.67
CA PHE A 239 -3.75 -2.47 -1.00
C PHE A 239 -4.81 -1.92 -0.04
N ASP A 240 -4.35 -1.55 1.17
CA ASP A 240 -5.11 -0.90 2.22
C ASP A 240 -6.57 -1.39 2.37
N PRO A 241 -6.81 -2.70 2.51
CA PRO A 241 -8.15 -3.20 2.74
C PRO A 241 -8.66 -2.76 4.13
N VAL A 242 -9.97 -2.49 4.21
CA VAL A 242 -10.66 -2.04 5.44
C VAL A 242 -11.92 -2.86 5.63
N GLU A 243 -11.99 -3.59 6.73
CA GLU A 243 -13.06 -4.57 7.01
C GLU A 243 -13.87 -4.22 8.27
N PHE A 244 -13.19 -4.00 9.41
CA PHE A 244 -13.86 -3.76 10.70
C PHE A 244 -13.36 -2.52 11.44
N ASP A 245 -12.16 -2.04 11.12
CA ASP A 245 -11.54 -0.93 11.85
C ASP A 245 -11.33 0.29 10.94
N PHE A 246 -12.00 1.38 11.31
CA PHE A 246 -11.87 2.71 10.70
C PHE A 246 -10.77 3.55 11.38
N GLY A 247 -9.94 2.92 12.21
CA GLY A 247 -8.78 3.54 12.83
C GLY A 247 -7.76 4.06 11.83
N PHE A 248 -6.88 4.92 12.34
CA PHE A 248 -5.82 5.54 11.53
C PHE A 248 -4.68 4.59 11.20
N ILE A 249 -4.36 3.69 12.12
CA ILE A 249 -3.26 2.75 12.01
C ILE A 249 -3.69 1.64 11.03
N PRO A 250 -3.02 1.50 9.88
CA PRO A 250 -3.38 0.47 8.92
C PRO A 250 -3.08 -0.92 9.48
N TYR A 251 -4.11 -1.76 9.61
CA TYR A 251 -3.97 -3.17 9.92
C TYR A 251 -4.01 -4.00 8.63
N THR A 252 -3.36 -5.15 8.64
CA THR A 252 -3.36 -6.07 7.51
C THR A 252 -4.57 -6.99 7.60
N THR A 253 -5.60 -6.71 6.81
CA THR A 253 -6.65 -7.68 6.44
C THR A 253 -6.51 -8.07 4.97
N SER A 254 -7.42 -8.91 4.47
CA SER A 254 -7.42 -9.38 3.09
C SER A 254 -8.38 -8.56 2.21
N SER A 255 -7.88 -8.00 1.11
CA SER A 255 -8.74 -7.35 0.11
C SER A 255 -9.80 -8.30 -0.44
N ASN A 256 -9.47 -9.58 -0.63
CA ASN A 256 -10.44 -10.59 -1.08
C ASN A 256 -11.66 -10.69 -0.14
N PHE A 257 -11.43 -10.66 1.18
CA PHE A 257 -12.51 -10.73 2.15
C PHE A 257 -13.31 -9.43 2.20
N GLN A 258 -12.64 -8.27 2.22
CA GLN A 258 -13.30 -6.96 2.18
C GLN A 258 -14.19 -6.80 0.93
N LEU A 259 -13.72 -7.28 -0.22
CA LEU A 259 -14.42 -7.16 -1.49
C LEU A 259 -15.60 -8.13 -1.65
N ASP A 260 -15.70 -9.22 -0.87
CA ASP A 260 -16.78 -10.21 -1.00
C ASP A 260 -18.17 -9.59 -1.00
N THR A 261 -18.33 -8.68 -0.05
CA THR A 261 -19.54 -7.90 0.14
C THR A 261 -19.89 -7.08 -1.10
N ILE A 262 -18.92 -6.38 -1.67
CA ILE A 262 -19.11 -5.48 -2.82
C ILE A 262 -19.35 -6.31 -4.08
N ILE A 263 -18.55 -7.36 -4.28
CA ILE A 263 -18.66 -8.32 -5.38
C ILE A 263 -20.06 -8.94 -5.41
N SER A 264 -20.64 -9.29 -4.24
CA SER A 264 -21.99 -9.86 -4.18
C SER A 264 -23.07 -8.96 -4.80
N LYS A 265 -22.85 -7.63 -4.84
CA LYS A 265 -23.79 -6.66 -5.40
C LYS A 265 -23.81 -6.65 -6.92
N PHE A 266 -22.82 -7.24 -7.60
CA PHE A 266 -22.86 -7.41 -9.05
C PHE A 266 -23.81 -8.53 -9.52
N ASN A 267 -24.48 -9.25 -8.60
CA ASN A 267 -25.56 -10.16 -8.95
C ASN A 267 -26.68 -9.40 -9.70
N PRO A 268 -27.00 -9.76 -10.95
CA PRO A 268 -28.04 -9.09 -11.75
C PRO A 268 -29.42 -9.03 -11.07
N GLU A 269 -29.75 -9.99 -10.20
CA GLU A 269 -31.02 -10.02 -9.46
C GLU A 269 -31.14 -8.89 -8.44
N LEU A 270 -30.02 -8.34 -7.96
CA LEU A 270 -30.00 -7.28 -6.96
C LEU A 270 -30.16 -5.88 -7.55
N SER A 271 -30.07 -5.73 -8.88
CA SER A 271 -30.23 -4.47 -9.61
C SER A 271 -29.28 -3.32 -9.20
N TYR A 272 -28.16 -3.62 -8.52
CA TYR A 272 -27.11 -2.63 -8.22
C TYR A 272 -26.32 -2.24 -9.48
N PHE A 273 -25.62 -1.10 -9.40
CA PHE A 273 -24.68 -0.60 -10.40
C PHE A 273 -25.31 -0.36 -11.77
N SER A 274 -26.59 -0.04 -11.81
CA SER A 274 -27.34 0.16 -13.06
C SER A 274 -26.71 1.26 -13.94
N LYS A 275 -26.16 2.29 -13.32
CA LYS A 275 -25.46 3.41 -13.97
C LYS A 275 -24.05 3.07 -14.46
N MET A 276 -23.45 2.01 -13.93
CA MET A 276 -22.06 1.62 -14.23
C MET A 276 -21.96 0.53 -15.30
N LYS A 277 -23.09 0.06 -15.85
CA LYS A 277 -23.15 -1.05 -16.83
C LYS A 277 -22.25 -0.89 -18.05
N ASN A 278 -22.02 0.35 -18.48
CA ASN A 278 -21.19 0.66 -19.65
C ASN A 278 -19.71 0.85 -19.29
N HIS A 279 -19.35 0.84 -18.01
CA HIS A 279 -17.96 0.97 -17.60
C HIS A 279 -17.21 -0.35 -17.86
N PRO A 280 -15.96 -0.33 -18.39
CA PRO A 280 -15.22 -1.55 -18.71
C PRO A 280 -15.05 -2.53 -17.53
N LEU A 281 -14.91 -2.02 -16.30
CA LEU A 281 -14.83 -2.82 -15.07
C LEU A 281 -16.16 -3.48 -14.63
N TYR A 282 -17.30 -3.15 -15.25
CA TYR A 282 -18.58 -3.73 -14.83
C TYR A 282 -18.63 -5.25 -15.05
N GLU A 283 -18.15 -5.72 -16.21
CA GLU A 283 -18.09 -7.15 -16.53
C GLU A 283 -17.22 -7.92 -15.53
N VAL A 284 -16.13 -7.30 -15.07
CA VAL A 284 -15.25 -7.87 -14.04
C VAL A 284 -16.04 -8.20 -12.78
N GLY A 285 -16.82 -7.25 -12.27
CA GLY A 285 -17.65 -7.47 -11.08
C GLY A 285 -18.66 -8.60 -11.29
N GLN A 286 -19.27 -8.70 -12.48
CA GLN A 286 -20.20 -9.79 -12.82
C GLN A 286 -19.53 -11.17 -12.88
N ILE A 287 -18.27 -11.24 -13.32
CA ILE A 287 -17.51 -12.50 -13.35
C ILE A 287 -17.15 -12.92 -11.92
N LEU A 288 -16.62 -11.98 -11.14
CA LEU A 288 -16.29 -12.20 -9.73
C LEU A 288 -17.50 -12.64 -8.92
N SER A 289 -18.67 -12.05 -9.15
CA SER A 289 -19.90 -12.41 -8.42
C SER A 289 -20.42 -13.80 -8.73
N LYS A 290 -20.08 -14.37 -9.89
CA LYS A 290 -20.44 -15.75 -10.26
C LYS A 290 -19.51 -16.75 -9.59
N ASN A 291 -18.18 -16.54 -9.69
CA ASN A 291 -17.20 -17.39 -9.03
C ASN A 291 -15.84 -16.67 -8.92
N LYS A 292 -15.62 -15.96 -7.81
CA LYS A 292 -14.35 -15.27 -7.56
C LYS A 292 -13.15 -16.21 -7.45
N ASN A 293 -13.33 -17.44 -6.96
CA ASN A 293 -12.22 -18.35 -6.63
C ASN A 293 -11.55 -18.97 -7.87
N THR A 294 -12.20 -18.85 -9.04
CA THR A 294 -11.66 -19.32 -10.33
C THR A 294 -11.26 -18.16 -11.24
N TYR A 295 -11.25 -16.93 -10.71
CA TYR A 295 -11.00 -15.74 -11.51
C TYR A 295 -9.51 -15.38 -11.54
N ASP A 296 -8.93 -15.22 -12.72
CA ASP A 296 -7.48 -15.05 -12.92
C ASP A 296 -7.04 -13.61 -13.25
N GLY A 297 -8.00 -12.69 -13.39
CA GLY A 297 -7.73 -11.30 -13.75
C GLY A 297 -7.90 -10.96 -15.24
N ASP A 298 -8.23 -11.91 -16.13
CA ASP A 298 -8.26 -11.65 -17.58
C ASP A 298 -9.26 -10.54 -17.98
N ALA A 299 -10.40 -10.47 -17.30
CA ALA A 299 -11.37 -9.40 -17.56
C ALA A 299 -10.86 -8.02 -17.11
N HIS A 300 -10.02 -7.93 -16.07
CA HIS A 300 -9.38 -6.68 -15.70
C HIS A 300 -8.37 -6.23 -16.77
N ILE A 301 -7.64 -7.16 -17.41
CA ILE A 301 -6.71 -6.83 -18.51
C ILE A 301 -7.47 -6.23 -19.69
N LYS A 302 -8.60 -6.83 -20.07
CA LYS A 302 -9.48 -6.29 -21.13
C LYS A 302 -10.02 -4.91 -20.74
N ALA A 303 -10.47 -4.76 -19.49
CA ALA A 303 -10.96 -3.48 -19.00
C ALA A 303 -9.87 -2.42 -19.00
N ALA A 304 -8.66 -2.73 -18.54
CA ALA A 304 -7.51 -1.82 -18.52
C ALA A 304 -7.22 -1.25 -19.91
N LYS A 305 -7.25 -2.09 -20.95
CA LYS A 305 -7.08 -1.64 -22.33
C LYS A 305 -8.16 -0.65 -22.76
N ALA A 306 -9.43 -0.96 -22.51
CA ALA A 306 -10.54 -0.05 -22.86
C ALA A 306 -10.50 1.26 -22.06
N ILE A 307 -10.11 1.20 -20.79
CA ILE A 307 -9.96 2.38 -19.93
C ILE A 307 -8.84 3.30 -20.46
N ASP A 308 -7.70 2.71 -20.85
CA ASP A 308 -6.58 3.45 -21.44
C ASP A 308 -6.93 4.04 -22.83
N GLU A 309 -7.50 3.24 -23.72
CA GLU A 309 -7.72 3.63 -25.13
C GLU A 309 -9.00 4.43 -25.37
N GLU A 310 -10.10 4.11 -24.67
CA GLU A 310 -11.42 4.69 -24.91
C GLU A 310 -11.76 5.79 -23.90
N LEU A 311 -11.38 5.60 -22.63
CA LEU A 311 -11.64 6.58 -21.56
C LEU A 311 -10.46 7.55 -21.33
N ASN A 312 -9.30 7.29 -21.91
CA ASN A 312 -8.06 8.06 -21.71
C ASN A 312 -7.66 8.19 -20.23
N ASP A 313 -7.86 7.14 -19.44
CA ASP A 313 -7.49 7.10 -18.02
C ASP A 313 -6.40 6.05 -17.75
N PRO A 314 -5.13 6.36 -18.04
CA PRO A 314 -4.05 5.40 -17.88
C PRO A 314 -3.78 5.02 -16.41
N LEU A 315 -4.18 5.87 -15.45
CA LEU A 315 -4.02 5.58 -14.03
C LEU A 315 -5.00 4.52 -13.56
N MET A 316 -6.27 4.64 -13.96
CA MET A 316 -7.26 3.60 -13.69
C MET A 316 -6.96 2.30 -14.47
N ALA A 317 -6.41 2.40 -15.68
CA ALA A 317 -5.92 1.23 -16.40
C ALA A 317 -4.80 0.51 -15.63
N TRP A 318 -3.86 1.26 -15.04
CA TRP A 318 -2.84 0.69 -14.17
C TRP A 318 -3.46 -0.02 -12.95
N ASP A 319 -4.38 0.62 -12.24
CA ASP A 319 -5.06 0.02 -11.09
C ASP A 319 -5.81 -1.28 -11.47
N ALA A 320 -6.43 -1.31 -12.65
CA ALA A 320 -7.06 -2.52 -13.17
C ALA A 320 -6.03 -3.65 -13.42
N LEU A 321 -4.85 -3.34 -13.96
CA LEU A 321 -3.79 -4.34 -14.15
C LEU A 321 -3.21 -4.84 -12.82
N VAL A 322 -3.04 -3.97 -11.83
CA VAL A 322 -2.66 -4.36 -10.46
C VAL A 322 -3.68 -5.36 -9.91
N SER A 323 -4.97 -5.05 -10.02
CA SER A 323 -6.06 -5.93 -9.61
C SER A 323 -6.07 -7.27 -10.37
N ALA A 324 -5.70 -7.28 -11.65
CA ALA A 324 -5.51 -8.50 -12.43
C ALA A 324 -4.38 -9.38 -11.85
N GLY A 325 -3.24 -8.76 -11.52
CA GLY A 325 -2.10 -9.42 -10.87
C GLY A 325 -2.47 -10.02 -9.51
N TYR A 326 -3.21 -9.26 -8.69
CA TYR A 326 -3.71 -9.68 -7.39
C TYR A 326 -4.57 -10.95 -7.48
N TRP A 327 -5.61 -10.95 -8.33
CA TRP A 327 -6.53 -12.08 -8.43
C TRP A 327 -5.86 -13.34 -8.98
N GLY A 328 -4.97 -13.22 -9.97
CA GLY A 328 -4.15 -14.34 -10.44
C GLY A 328 -3.32 -14.95 -9.31
N GLY A 329 -2.68 -14.10 -8.51
CA GLY A 329 -1.88 -14.50 -7.36
C GLY A 329 -2.68 -15.19 -6.25
N VAL A 330 -3.77 -14.57 -5.80
CA VAL A 330 -4.59 -15.05 -4.68
C VAL A 330 -5.26 -16.38 -5.00
N ASN A 331 -5.77 -16.56 -6.22
CA ASN A 331 -6.54 -17.76 -6.58
C ASN A 331 -5.68 -18.91 -7.08
N PHE A 332 -4.57 -18.62 -7.77
CA PHE A 332 -3.77 -19.65 -8.44
C PHE A 332 -2.35 -19.78 -7.91
N GLY A 333 -1.86 -18.84 -7.08
CA GLY A 333 -0.48 -18.84 -6.60
C GLY A 333 0.54 -18.68 -7.73
N GLN A 334 0.15 -18.06 -8.84
CA GLN A 334 0.97 -17.83 -10.02
C GLN A 334 0.73 -16.40 -10.53
N PRO A 335 1.75 -15.75 -11.14
CA PRO A 335 1.57 -14.41 -11.66
C PRO A 335 0.72 -14.45 -12.93
N ASN A 336 -0.22 -13.51 -13.06
CA ASN A 336 -0.84 -13.26 -14.35
C ASN A 336 0.19 -12.56 -15.27
N MET A 337 0.88 -13.34 -16.09
CA MET A 337 1.94 -12.87 -16.98
C MET A 337 1.44 -11.88 -18.04
N ASN A 338 0.17 -12.00 -18.44
CA ASN A 338 -0.42 -11.08 -19.41
C ASN A 338 -0.65 -9.70 -18.77
N ALA A 339 -1.11 -9.66 -17.51
CA ALA A 339 -1.25 -8.41 -16.77
C ALA A 339 0.09 -7.71 -16.57
N TRP A 340 1.13 -8.46 -16.21
CA TRP A 340 2.47 -7.90 -16.02
C TRP A 340 3.05 -7.33 -17.33
N LYS A 341 2.95 -8.06 -18.45
CA LYS A 341 3.38 -7.54 -19.76
C LYS A 341 2.58 -6.31 -20.19
N ALA A 342 1.26 -6.32 -19.99
CA ALA A 342 0.43 -5.16 -20.26
C ALA A 342 0.82 -3.95 -19.40
N ALA A 343 1.28 -4.15 -18.16
CA ALA A 343 1.77 -3.08 -17.31
C ALA A 343 3.10 -2.50 -17.80
N ILE A 344 3.99 -3.35 -18.33
CA ILE A 344 5.22 -2.91 -19.02
C ILE A 344 4.85 -2.07 -20.24
N ASP A 345 3.99 -2.57 -21.12
CA ASP A 345 3.57 -1.87 -22.34
C ASP A 345 2.88 -0.53 -22.02
N LEU A 346 2.01 -0.51 -21.00
CA LEU A 346 1.33 0.71 -20.54
C LEU A 346 2.33 1.74 -20.01
N SER A 347 3.30 1.30 -19.20
CA SER A 347 4.34 2.18 -18.65
C SER A 347 5.26 2.76 -19.74
N GLU A 348 5.56 1.98 -20.78
CA GLU A 348 6.32 2.47 -21.94
C GLU A 348 5.50 3.49 -22.74
N LYS A 349 4.25 3.16 -23.06
CA LYS A 349 3.31 4.03 -23.82
C LYS A 349 3.17 5.42 -23.19
N HIS A 350 3.11 5.50 -21.86
CA HIS A 350 2.89 6.75 -21.13
C HIS A 350 4.16 7.38 -20.55
N GLY A 351 5.34 6.84 -20.89
CA GLY A 351 6.62 7.43 -20.50
C GLY A 351 6.95 7.32 -19.01
N TRP A 352 6.43 6.31 -18.32
CA TRP A 352 6.74 6.01 -16.91
C TRP A 352 8.05 5.23 -16.78
N THR A 353 9.15 5.83 -17.22
CA THR A 353 10.44 5.16 -17.43
C THR A 353 10.96 4.42 -16.19
N GLU A 354 10.98 5.05 -15.01
CA GLU A 354 11.50 4.39 -13.80
C GLU A 354 10.70 3.13 -13.43
N ILE A 355 9.38 3.15 -13.59
CA ILE A 355 8.52 1.98 -13.30
C ILE A 355 8.73 0.91 -14.37
N ASN A 356 8.79 1.31 -15.64
CA ASN A 356 9.05 0.39 -16.74
C ASN A 356 10.36 -0.41 -16.53
N GLU A 357 11.44 0.28 -16.17
CA GLU A 357 12.73 -0.34 -15.86
C GLU A 357 12.63 -1.35 -14.71
N VAL A 358 11.92 -1.00 -13.62
CA VAL A 358 11.72 -1.92 -12.50
C VAL A 358 10.90 -3.14 -12.90
N LEU A 359 9.82 -2.96 -13.67
CA LEU A 359 8.98 -4.06 -14.12
C LEU A 359 9.75 -5.04 -15.01
N ILE A 360 10.61 -4.53 -15.90
CA ILE A 360 11.49 -5.35 -16.76
C ILE A 360 12.51 -6.09 -15.91
N ASP A 361 13.23 -5.40 -15.03
CA ASP A 361 14.22 -6.00 -14.12
C ASP A 361 13.57 -7.13 -13.28
N GLN A 362 12.36 -6.90 -12.77
CA GLN A 362 11.60 -7.87 -12.00
C GLN A 362 11.18 -9.09 -12.84
N LEU A 363 10.77 -8.87 -14.08
CA LEU A 363 10.36 -9.93 -14.99
C LEU A 363 11.55 -10.81 -15.37
N GLU A 364 12.71 -10.20 -15.63
CA GLU A 364 13.97 -10.91 -15.81
C GLU A 364 14.33 -11.71 -14.56
N PHE A 365 14.27 -11.08 -13.38
CA PHE A 365 14.45 -11.74 -12.07
C PHE A 365 13.60 -12.98 -11.91
N TYR A 366 12.30 -12.84 -12.07
CA TYR A 366 11.36 -13.94 -11.92
C TYR A 366 11.67 -15.07 -12.89
N ASN A 367 11.87 -14.78 -14.18
CA ASN A 367 12.17 -15.81 -15.17
C ASN A 367 13.49 -16.53 -14.91
N HIS A 368 14.48 -15.85 -14.31
CA HIS A 368 15.73 -16.50 -13.95
C HIS A 368 15.58 -17.47 -12.78
N TYR A 369 14.73 -17.18 -11.79
CA TYR A 369 14.70 -17.90 -10.51
C TYR A 369 13.49 -18.80 -10.30
N LYS A 370 12.38 -18.62 -11.03
CA LYS A 370 11.10 -19.33 -10.80
C LYS A 370 11.20 -20.87 -10.79
N ASP A 371 12.17 -21.43 -11.51
CA ASP A 371 12.39 -22.88 -11.61
C ASP A 371 13.60 -23.37 -10.78
N LYS A 372 14.28 -22.48 -10.06
CA LYS A 372 15.57 -22.75 -9.38
C LYS A 372 15.49 -22.72 -7.86
N ILE A 373 14.41 -22.21 -7.29
CA ILE A 373 14.27 -21.94 -5.86
C ILE A 373 13.08 -22.69 -5.27
#